data_AF-A0A7I8IWM1-F1
#
_entry.id   AF-A0A7I8IWM1-F1
#
_cell.length_a   1.000
_cell.length_b   1.000
_cell.length_c   1.000
_cell.angle_alpha   90.00
_cell.angle_beta   90.00
_cell.angle_gamma   90.00
#
_symmetry.space_group_name_H-M   'P 1'
#
loop_
_entity.id
_entity.type
_entity.pdbx_description
1 polymer ?
#
loop_
_entity_poly.entity_id
_entity_poly.type
_entity_poly.pdbx_seq_one_letter_code
_entity_poly.pdbx_strand_id
1 'polypeptide(L)'
;MFGDGKLCACKPISEEDLASFIADCVMDKEKINRVLPIGGPGRALTPLEQGEMLFRLLGKEPKFLKVPIGVMDFAIAVLDFLVKIFPSLEDAAEFGKIGRYYAAESMLVLDPETGEYSAEKTPSYGGDTLEDFFSRVIREGMAGQELGEQTIF
;
A
#
# COMPACT_ATOMS: atom_id res chain seq x y z
N MET A 1 9.58 9.16 -3.76
CA MET A 1 8.41 9.42 -2.89
C MET A 1 7.55 10.46 -3.56
N PHE A 2 6.23 10.22 -3.68
CA PHE A 2 5.33 11.20 -4.29
C PHE A 2 4.88 12.26 -3.28
N GLY A 3 4.77 13.50 -3.74
CA GLY A 3 4.42 14.65 -2.91
C GLY A 3 5.38 14.85 -1.74
N ASP A 4 4.83 15.08 -0.56
CA ASP A 4 5.58 15.20 0.69
C ASP A 4 5.77 13.86 1.42
N GLY A 5 5.23 12.76 0.86
CA GLY A 5 5.23 11.44 1.46
C GLY A 5 4.09 11.15 2.42
N LYS A 6 3.12 12.06 2.53
CA LYS A 6 1.96 11.95 3.44
C LYS A 6 0.62 11.96 2.71
N LEU A 7 0.64 11.83 1.37
CA LEU A 7 -0.56 11.81 0.54
C LEU A 7 -1.48 10.63 0.88
N CYS A 8 -0.91 9.48 1.20
CA CYS A 8 -1.63 8.27 1.56
C CYS A 8 -1.05 7.64 2.83
N ALA A 9 -1.86 6.79 3.47
CA ALA A 9 -1.44 5.92 4.55
C ALA A 9 -2.10 4.54 4.42
N CYS A 10 -1.47 3.52 5.00
CA CYS A 10 -2.02 2.18 5.08
C CYS A 10 -1.69 1.55 6.43
N LYS A 11 -2.37 0.44 6.75
CA LYS A 11 -2.02 -0.45 7.87
C LYS A 11 -1.43 -1.74 7.29
N PRO A 12 -0.10 -1.84 7.17
CA PRO A 12 0.54 -3.00 6.54
C PRO A 12 0.17 -4.28 7.29
N ILE A 13 -0.22 -5.32 6.56
CA ILE A 13 -0.55 -6.65 7.09
C ILE A 13 0.43 -7.67 6.52
N SER A 14 0.92 -8.60 7.33
CA SER A 14 1.77 -9.68 6.84
C SER A 14 0.95 -10.69 6.03
N GLU A 15 1.63 -11.44 5.16
CA GLU A 15 1.00 -12.52 4.39
C GLU A 15 0.41 -13.59 5.30
N GLU A 16 1.08 -13.92 6.41
CA GLU A 16 0.63 -14.92 7.39
C GLU A 16 -0.62 -14.43 8.15
N ASP A 17 -0.62 -13.18 8.60
CA ASP A 17 -1.77 -12.58 9.29
C ASP A 17 -2.96 -12.45 8.33
N LEU A 18 -2.74 -12.03 7.08
CA LEU A 18 -3.80 -11.96 6.08
C LEU A 18 -4.36 -13.36 5.74
N ALA A 19 -3.51 -14.36 5.57
CA ALA A 19 -3.94 -15.73 5.33
C ALA A 19 -4.77 -16.29 6.49
N SER A 20 -4.34 -16.02 7.72
CA SER A 20 -5.07 -16.42 8.94
C SER A 20 -6.43 -15.73 9.02
N PHE A 21 -6.50 -14.44 8.72
CA PHE A 21 -7.78 -13.71 8.64
C PHE A 21 -8.73 -14.33 7.61
N ILE A 22 -8.24 -14.66 6.42
CA ILE A 22 -9.05 -15.29 5.36
C ILE A 22 -9.53 -16.67 5.82
N ALA A 23 -8.68 -17.48 6.45
CA ALA A 23 -9.05 -18.79 6.98
C ALA A 23 -10.14 -18.68 8.07
N ASP A 24 -10.00 -17.73 8.98
CA ASP A 24 -11.00 -17.44 10.02
C ASP A 24 -12.34 -16.99 9.42
N CYS A 25 -12.32 -16.31 8.28
CA CYS A 25 -13.55 -15.90 7.58
C CYS A 25 -14.39 -17.09 7.10
N VAL A 26 -13.76 -18.20 6.71
CA VAL A 26 -14.48 -19.39 6.22
C VAL A 26 -15.32 -20.02 7.32
N MET A 27 -14.89 -19.92 8.58
CA MET A 27 -15.55 -20.56 9.72
C MET A 27 -16.61 -19.69 10.39
N ASP A 28 -16.67 -18.40 10.04
CA ASP A 28 -17.52 -17.42 10.69
C ASP A 28 -18.74 -17.04 9.82
N LYS A 29 -19.93 -17.44 10.27
CA LYS A 29 -21.18 -17.16 9.55
C LYS A 29 -21.49 -15.67 9.45
N GLU A 30 -21.02 -14.85 10.39
CA GLU A 30 -21.27 -13.40 10.38
C GLU A 30 -20.51 -12.68 9.24
N LYS A 31 -19.46 -13.33 8.71
CA LYS A 31 -18.61 -12.79 7.64
C LYS A 31 -19.08 -13.16 6.23
N ILE A 32 -20.11 -14.00 6.09
CA ILE A 32 -20.65 -14.43 4.79
C ILE A 32 -21.27 -13.25 4.03
N ASN A 33 -20.92 -13.11 2.75
CA ASN A 33 -21.44 -12.06 1.85
C ASN A 33 -21.25 -10.64 2.39
N ARG A 34 -20.11 -10.37 3.02
CA ARG A 34 -19.73 -9.05 3.55
C ARG A 34 -18.49 -8.52 2.85
N VAL A 35 -18.41 -7.19 2.76
CA VAL A 35 -17.15 -6.48 2.52
C VAL A 35 -16.47 -6.32 3.88
N LEU A 36 -15.22 -6.77 3.99
CA LEU A 36 -14.48 -6.82 5.24
C LEU A 36 -13.20 -5.98 5.11
N PRO A 37 -13.26 -4.67 5.43
CA PRO A 37 -12.05 -3.86 5.51
C PRO A 37 -11.12 -4.42 6.59
N ILE A 38 -9.85 -4.52 6.27
CA ILE A 38 -8.84 -5.07 7.17
C ILE A 38 -7.49 -4.43 6.89
N GLY A 39 -6.73 -4.20 7.96
CA GLY A 39 -5.32 -3.87 7.92
C GLY A 39 -4.57 -4.67 8.97
N GLY A 40 -3.24 -4.54 8.97
CA GLY A 40 -2.43 -5.20 9.98
C GLY A 40 -2.36 -4.43 11.29
N PRO A 41 -1.56 -4.93 12.25
CA PRO A 41 -1.51 -4.38 13.59
C PRO A 41 -0.84 -2.99 13.61
N GLY A 42 -1.21 -2.21 14.63
CA GLY A 42 -0.65 -0.88 14.84
C GLY A 42 -1.41 0.25 14.14
N ARG A 43 -0.76 1.41 14.08
CA ARG A 43 -1.33 2.63 13.47
C ARG A 43 -1.14 2.63 11.96
N ALA A 44 -1.91 3.45 11.25
CA ALA A 44 -1.64 3.73 9.85
C ALA A 44 -0.28 4.43 9.69
N LEU A 45 0.43 4.07 8.63
CA LEU A 45 1.77 4.55 8.30
C LEU A 45 1.75 5.18 6.90
N THR A 46 2.26 6.40 6.81
CA THR A 46 2.54 7.07 5.55
C THR A 46 3.83 6.55 4.90
N PRO A 47 4.01 6.67 3.57
CA PRO A 47 5.27 6.33 2.91
C PRO A 47 6.50 6.99 3.53
N LEU A 48 6.36 8.23 4.02
CA LEU A 48 7.43 8.93 4.73
C LEU A 48 7.84 8.18 6.01
N GLU A 49 6.87 7.83 6.84
CA GLU A 49 7.13 7.15 8.12
C GLU A 49 7.68 5.74 7.92
N GLN A 50 7.21 5.02 6.91
CA GLN A 50 7.77 3.71 6.55
C GLN A 50 9.24 3.83 6.11
N GLY A 51 9.55 4.84 5.30
CA GLY A 51 10.91 5.15 4.90
C GLY A 51 11.80 5.54 6.09
N GLU A 52 11.32 6.41 6.97
CA GLU A 52 12.04 6.84 8.18
C GLU A 52 12.31 5.66 9.11
N MET A 53 11.34 4.77 9.29
CA MET A 53 11.50 3.52 10.03
C MET A 53 12.64 2.68 9.45
N LEU A 54 12.67 2.47 8.12
CA LEU A 54 13.73 1.70 7.47
C LEU A 54 15.11 2.34 7.65
N PHE A 55 15.23 3.65 7.45
CA PHE A 55 16.49 4.38 7.66
C PHE A 55 16.97 4.28 9.11
N ARG A 56 16.06 4.41 10.07
CA ARG A 56 16.35 4.25 11.50
C ARG A 56 16.87 2.86 11.81
N LEU A 57 16.21 1.80 11.33
CA LEU A 57 16.64 0.42 11.54
C LEU A 57 18.02 0.13 10.91
N LEU A 58 18.35 0.78 9.80
CA LEU A 58 19.66 0.68 9.15
C LEU A 58 20.74 1.57 9.78
N GLY A 59 20.41 2.41 10.77
CA GLY A 59 21.33 3.37 11.37
C GLY A 59 21.83 4.44 10.39
N LYS A 60 20.99 4.84 9.42
CA LYS A 60 21.34 5.80 8.36
C LYS A 60 20.48 7.05 8.44
N GLU A 61 21.03 8.18 8.00
CA GLU A 61 20.26 9.42 7.83
C GLU A 61 19.22 9.27 6.71
N PRO A 62 17.95 9.64 6.95
CA PRO A 62 16.91 9.59 5.92
C PRO A 62 17.22 10.47 4.72
N LYS A 63 17.18 9.89 3.52
CA LYS A 63 17.35 10.59 2.25
C LYS A 63 16.22 10.22 1.31
N PHE A 64 15.36 11.18 0.99
CA PHE A 64 14.20 10.97 0.12
C PHE A 64 14.24 11.88 -1.10
N LEU A 65 13.99 11.30 -2.28
CA LEU A 65 13.66 12.06 -3.48
C LEU A 65 12.14 12.27 -3.54
N LYS A 66 11.71 13.53 -3.55
CA LYS A 66 10.30 13.91 -3.66
C LYS A 66 9.96 14.22 -5.13
N VAL A 67 8.88 13.63 -5.62
CA VAL A 67 8.39 13.77 -6.99
C VAL A 67 6.95 14.29 -6.94
N PRO A 68 6.60 15.39 -7.63
CA PRO A 68 5.22 15.88 -7.66
C PRO A 68 4.28 14.82 -8.26
N ILE A 69 3.11 14.63 -7.66
CA ILE A 69 2.12 13.66 -8.16
C ILE A 69 1.64 13.97 -9.59
N GLY A 70 1.69 15.25 -9.99
CA GLY A 70 1.38 15.70 -11.34
C GLY A 70 2.28 15.11 -12.43
N VAL A 71 3.45 14.55 -12.08
CA VAL A 71 4.28 13.79 -13.03
C VAL A 71 3.56 12.52 -13.50
N MET A 72 2.84 11.82 -12.60
CA MET A 72 2.00 10.69 -12.98
C MET A 72 0.81 11.13 -13.83
N ASP A 73 0.15 12.24 -13.49
CA ASP A 73 -0.95 12.80 -14.29
C ASP A 73 -0.50 13.09 -15.74
N PHE A 74 0.67 13.69 -15.90
CA PHE A 74 1.23 13.97 -17.21
C PHE A 74 1.54 12.68 -17.98
N ALA A 75 2.19 11.69 -17.34
CA ALA A 75 2.51 10.43 -17.98
C ALA A 75 1.24 9.68 -18.42
N ILE A 76 0.21 9.60 -17.56
CA ILE A 76 -1.08 8.99 -17.88
C ILE A 76 -1.75 9.73 -19.05
N ALA A 77 -1.78 11.06 -19.04
CA ALA A 77 -2.41 11.83 -20.11
C ALA A 77 -1.73 11.62 -21.47
N VAL A 78 -0.39 11.51 -21.48
CA VAL A 78 0.38 11.18 -22.70
C VAL A 78 0.04 9.76 -23.17
N LEU A 79 0.01 8.78 -22.26
CA LEU A 79 -0.35 7.40 -22.61
C LEU A 79 -1.78 7.31 -23.14
N ASP A 80 -2.76 7.91 -22.46
CA ASP A 80 -4.16 7.96 -22.91
C ASP A 80 -4.32 8.62 -24.29
N PHE A 81 -3.50 9.63 -24.60
CA PHE A 81 -3.47 10.21 -25.94
C PHE A 81 -2.93 9.23 -26.98
N LEU A 82 -1.86 8.51 -26.66
CA LEU A 82 -1.24 7.53 -27.57
C LEU A 82 -2.10 6.28 -27.76
N VAL A 83 -2.87 5.84 -26.76
CA VAL A 83 -3.80 4.69 -26.85
C VAL A 83 -4.81 4.86 -27.99
N LYS A 84 -5.25 6.10 -28.24
CA LYS A 84 -6.18 6.42 -29.35
C LYS A 84 -5.60 6.09 -30.73
N ILE A 85 -4.27 6.03 -30.85
CA ILE A 85 -3.54 5.74 -32.08
C ILE A 85 -2.98 4.32 -32.05
N PHE A 86 -2.53 3.85 -30.88
CA PHE A 86 -1.91 2.56 -30.64
C PHE A 86 -2.62 1.84 -29.49
N PRO A 87 -3.70 1.07 -29.76
CA PRO A 87 -4.46 0.38 -28.72
C PRO A 87 -3.64 -0.57 -27.85
N SER A 88 -2.49 -1.06 -28.34
CA SER A 88 -1.56 -1.91 -27.58
C SER A 88 -0.93 -1.23 -26.35
N LEU A 89 -1.16 0.08 -26.14
CA LEU A 89 -0.69 0.83 -24.97
C LEU A 89 -1.72 0.92 -23.84
N GLU A 90 -2.91 0.33 -24.01
CA GLU A 90 -4.00 0.40 -23.03
C GLU A 90 -3.58 -0.12 -21.66
N ASP A 91 -2.99 -1.31 -21.60
CA ASP A 91 -2.47 -1.91 -20.35
C ASP A 91 -1.48 -0.98 -19.62
N ALA A 92 -0.60 -0.29 -20.36
CA ALA A 92 0.37 0.63 -19.79
C ALA A 92 -0.30 1.89 -19.23
N ALA A 93 -1.33 2.40 -19.89
CA ALA A 93 -2.11 3.55 -19.42
C ALA A 93 -2.92 3.20 -18.17
N GLU A 94 -3.54 2.02 -18.13
CA GLU A 94 -4.23 1.49 -16.96
C GLU A 94 -3.28 1.26 -15.79
N PHE A 95 -2.12 0.65 -16.05
CA PHE A 95 -1.07 0.47 -15.05
C PHE A 95 -0.62 1.81 -14.44
N GLY A 96 -0.48 2.86 -15.26
CA GLY A 96 -0.18 4.21 -14.77
C GLY A 96 -1.26 4.76 -13.82
N LYS A 97 -2.55 4.53 -14.15
CA LYS A 97 -3.69 4.95 -13.31
C LYS A 97 -3.71 4.19 -11.99
N ILE A 98 -3.42 2.90 -12.00
CA ILE A 98 -3.27 2.08 -10.78
C ILE A 98 -2.13 2.63 -9.92
N GLY A 99 -0.94 2.85 -10.50
CA GLY A 99 0.20 3.41 -9.77
C GLY A 99 -0.10 4.77 -9.15
N ARG A 100 -0.84 5.64 -9.86
CA ARG A 100 -1.32 6.91 -9.31
C ARG A 100 -2.24 6.71 -8.12
N TYR A 101 -3.20 5.78 -8.22
CA TYR A 101 -4.14 5.47 -7.14
C TYR A 101 -3.37 5.07 -5.87
N TYR A 102 -2.43 4.14 -5.96
CA TYR A 102 -1.58 3.75 -4.81
C TYR A 102 -0.72 4.89 -4.24
N ALA A 103 -0.31 5.84 -5.07
CA ALA A 103 0.49 6.98 -4.65
C ALA A 103 -0.31 8.11 -3.96
N ALA A 104 -1.64 8.13 -4.10
CA ALA A 104 -2.47 9.23 -3.64
C ALA A 104 -3.61 8.82 -2.69
N GLU A 105 -4.13 7.60 -2.82
CA GLU A 105 -5.29 7.12 -2.08
C GLU A 105 -4.87 6.25 -0.90
N SER A 106 -5.51 6.46 0.26
CA SER A 106 -5.19 5.68 1.46
C SER A 106 -5.89 4.32 1.43
N MET A 107 -5.17 3.28 1.84
CA MET A 107 -5.70 1.91 1.96
C MET A 107 -6.32 1.74 3.34
N LEU A 108 -7.33 2.55 3.62
CA LEU A 108 -8.06 2.64 4.89
C LEU A 108 -9.56 2.70 4.59
N VAL A 109 -10.38 2.47 5.61
CA VAL A 109 -11.83 2.62 5.52
C VAL A 109 -12.17 4.07 5.20
N LEU A 110 -12.89 4.31 4.11
CA LEU A 110 -13.51 5.60 3.84
C LEU A 110 -14.72 5.76 4.77
N ASP A 111 -14.66 6.76 5.65
CA ASP A 111 -15.70 7.04 6.60
C ASP A 111 -16.91 7.68 5.87
N PRO A 112 -18.09 7.04 5.87
CA PRO A 112 -19.26 7.57 5.17
C PRO A 112 -19.81 8.86 5.80
N GLU A 113 -19.48 9.14 7.07
CA GLU A 113 -19.97 10.33 7.78
C GLU A 113 -19.16 11.58 7.41
N THR A 114 -17.84 11.41 7.25
CA THR A 114 -16.92 12.53 6.97
C THR A 114 -16.51 12.61 5.50
N GLY A 115 -16.60 11.50 4.77
CA GLY A 115 -16.06 11.39 3.41
C GLY A 115 -14.53 11.28 3.36
N GLU A 116 -13.88 10.99 4.49
CA GLU A 116 -12.42 10.92 4.61
C GLU A 116 -11.95 9.53 5.05
N TYR A 117 -10.72 9.16 4.69
CA TYR A 117 -10.13 7.89 5.14
C TYR A 117 -9.84 7.90 6.64
N SER A 118 -10.29 6.86 7.34
CA SER A 118 -10.18 6.75 8.80
C SER A 118 -9.34 5.54 9.22
N ALA A 119 -8.18 5.83 9.81
CA ALA A 119 -7.33 4.80 10.42
C ALA A 119 -7.98 4.13 11.64
N GLU A 120 -8.82 4.89 12.37
CA GLU A 120 -9.52 4.39 13.56
C GLU A 120 -10.66 3.44 13.20
N LYS A 121 -11.41 3.74 12.13
CA LYS A 121 -12.47 2.86 11.62
C LYS A 121 -11.92 1.67 10.82
N THR A 122 -10.61 1.62 10.53
CA THR A 122 -9.97 0.50 9.83
C THR A 122 -9.57 -0.61 10.82
N PRO A 123 -10.24 -1.78 10.76
CA PRO A 123 -9.95 -2.90 11.66
C PRO A 123 -8.50 -3.39 11.51
N SER A 124 -7.97 -3.96 12.59
CA SER A 124 -6.62 -4.57 12.60
C SER A 124 -6.75 -6.05 12.89
N TYR A 125 -5.89 -6.86 12.27
CA TYR A 125 -5.78 -8.28 12.55
C TYR A 125 -4.32 -8.68 12.66
N GLY A 126 -4.04 -9.71 13.45
CA GLY A 126 -2.72 -10.28 13.56
C GLY A 126 -1.80 -9.60 14.57
N GLY A 127 -0.52 -9.93 14.48
CA GLY A 127 0.52 -9.49 15.43
C GLY A 127 1.82 -9.01 14.76
N ASP A 128 2.01 -9.27 13.47
CA ASP A 128 3.23 -8.92 12.77
C ASP A 128 3.25 -7.44 12.39
N THR A 129 4.19 -6.68 12.96
CA THR A 129 4.35 -5.26 12.61
C THR A 129 5.29 -5.08 11.42
N LEU A 130 5.15 -3.96 10.71
CA LEU A 130 6.08 -3.58 9.63
C LEU A 130 7.53 -3.43 10.14
N GLU A 131 7.70 -2.96 11.38
CA GLU A 131 9.02 -2.79 11.98
C GLU A 131 9.70 -4.14 12.26
N ASP A 132 8.93 -5.12 12.74
CA ASP A 132 9.42 -6.48 12.93
C ASP A 132 9.78 -7.13 11.59
N PHE A 133 8.95 -6.91 10.58
CA PHE A 133 9.22 -7.35 9.21
C PHE A 133 10.54 -6.78 8.68
N PHE A 134 10.73 -5.45 8.73
CA PHE A 134 11.98 -4.82 8.28
C PHE A 134 13.19 -5.29 9.09
N SER A 135 13.05 -5.44 10.41
CA SER A 135 14.12 -5.93 11.27
C SER A 135 14.55 -7.35 10.91
N ARG A 136 13.58 -8.23 10.63
CA ARG A 136 13.84 -9.60 10.15
C ARG A 136 14.55 -9.58 8.80
N VAL A 137 14.06 -8.78 7.84
CA VAL A 137 14.66 -8.66 6.49
C VAL A 137 16.11 -8.18 6.56
N ILE A 138 16.42 -7.23 7.42
CA ILE A 138 17.80 -6.73 7.60
C ILE A 138 18.72 -7.84 8.13
N ARG A 139 18.22 -8.71 9.01
CA ARG A 139 18.99 -9.79 9.64
C ARG A 139 19.13 -11.02 8.74
N GLU A 140 18.05 -11.41 8.07
CA GLU A 140 17.90 -12.73 7.43
C GLU A 140 17.81 -12.65 5.90
N GLY A 141 17.64 -11.45 5.35
CA GLY A 141 17.36 -11.22 3.93
C GLY A 141 15.87 -11.36 3.59
N MET A 142 15.55 -11.24 2.30
CA MET A 142 14.17 -11.29 1.76
C MET A 142 13.74 -12.72 1.35
N ALA A 143 14.43 -13.76 1.82
CA ALA A 143 14.09 -15.13 1.42
C ALA A 143 12.66 -15.48 1.83
N GLY A 144 11.86 -15.98 0.88
CA GLY A 144 10.44 -16.30 1.09
C GLY A 144 9.46 -15.14 0.80
N GLN A 145 9.96 -13.97 0.38
CA GLN A 145 9.11 -12.87 -0.12
C GLN A 145 9.08 -12.91 -1.65
N GLU A 146 8.23 -13.77 -2.20
CA GLU A 146 8.05 -13.99 -3.64
C GLU A 146 6.87 -13.12 -4.15
N LEU A 147 7.09 -11.82 -4.29
CA LEU A 147 6.03 -10.84 -4.64
C LEU A 147 5.53 -10.96 -6.09
N GLY A 148 6.17 -11.76 -6.95
CA GLY A 148 5.78 -11.93 -8.34
C GLY A 148 5.68 -10.59 -9.09
N GLU A 149 4.61 -10.40 -9.85
CA GLU A 149 4.33 -9.12 -10.56
C GLU A 149 4.06 -7.95 -9.59
N GLN A 150 3.71 -8.23 -8.33
CA GLN A 150 3.46 -7.20 -7.31
C GLN A 150 4.75 -6.56 -6.77
N THR A 151 5.93 -7.07 -7.16
CA THR A 151 7.24 -6.46 -6.80
C THR A 151 7.37 -5.00 -7.24
N ILE A 152 6.56 -4.56 -8.21
CA ILE A 152 6.64 -3.23 -8.83
C ILE A 152 5.86 -2.19 -8.00
N PHE A 153 5.01 -2.61 -7.05
CA PHE A 153 4.15 -1.73 -6.24
C PHE A 153 4.62 -1.58 -4.79
#